data_AF-A0A8T4UBT9-F1
#
_entry.id   AF-A0A8T4UBT9-F1
#
_cell.length_a   1.000
_cell.length_b   1.000
_cell.length_c   1.000
_cell.angle_alpha   90.00
_cell.angle_beta   90.00
_cell.angle_gamma   90.00
#
_symmetry.space_group_name_H-M   'P 1'
#
loop_
_entity.id
_entity.type
_entity.pdbx_description
1 polymer ?
#
loop_
_entity_poly.entity_id
_entity_poly.type
_entity_poly.pdbx_seq_one_letter_code
_entity_poly.pdbx_strand_id
1 'polypeptide(L)' 'MVKLQKLPNGQLVLTIPKQLAALKGWDKGITITFKEHDKNSFVIEANTPSQNSKKDERVYFNG' A
#
# COMPACT_ATOMS: atom_id res chain seq x y z
N MET A 1 11.85 -12.90 -7.67
CA MET A 1 10.82 -13.70 -8.37
C MET A 1 9.53 -13.61 -7.57
N VAL A 2 8.44 -13.14 -8.19
CA VAL A 2 7.12 -13.07 -7.57
C VAL A 2 6.30 -14.24 -8.10
N LYS A 3 5.61 -14.97 -7.22
CA LYS A 3 4.76 -16.12 -7.61
C LYS A 3 3.29 -15.77 -7.39
N LEU A 4 2.46 -16.11 -8.37
CA LEU A 4 1.02 -16.17 -8.22
C LEU A 4 0.64 -17.58 -7.74
N GLN A 5 -0.10 -17.66 -6.64
CA GLN A 5 -0.55 -18.92 -6.06
C GLN A 5 -2.07 -18.96 -6.04
N LYS A 6 -2.65 -20.14 -6.29
CA LYS A 6 -4.10 -20.37 -6.14
C LYS A 6 -4.32 -21.17 -4.87
N LEU A 7 -5.10 -20.62 -3.95
CA LEU A 7 -5.52 -21.30 -2.73
C LEU A 7 -6.66 -22.29 -3.02
N PRO A 8 -6.90 -23.30 -2.15
CA PRO A 8 -7.97 -24.28 -2.35
C PRO A 8 -9.38 -23.68 -2.48
N ASN A 9 -9.63 -22.52 -1.86
CA ASN A 9 -10.89 -21.78 -1.97
C ASN A 9 -11.06 -21.01 -3.30
N GLY A 10 -10.10 -21.13 -4.22
CA GLY A 10 -10.10 -20.44 -5.50
C GLY A 10 -9.47 -19.04 -5.49
N GLN A 11 -9.09 -18.51 -4.32
CA GLN A 11 -8.46 -17.20 -4.21
C GLN A 11 -7.04 -17.20 -4.79
N LEU A 12 -6.72 -16.16 -5.56
CA LEU A 12 -5.38 -15.92 -6.08
C LEU A 12 -4.59 -15.01 -5.14
N VAL A 13 -3.34 -15.38 -4.86
CA VAL A 13 -2.44 -14.65 -3.96
C VAL A 13 -1.14 -14.32 -4.68
N LEU A 14 -0.81 -13.03 -4.73
CA LEU A 14 0.47 -12.52 -5.21
C LEU A 14 1.38 -12.26 -4.01
N THR A 15 2.51 -12.97 -3.92
CA THR A 15 3.45 -12.79 -2.79
C THR A 15 4.53 -11.78 -3.12
N ILE A 16 4.52 -10.63 -2.45
CA ILE A 16 5.55 -9.59 -2.57
C ILE A 16 6.71 -9.89 -1.59
N PRO A 17 7.99 -9.88 -2.03
CA PRO A 17 9.13 -10.02 -1.13
C PRO A 17 9.18 -8.91 -0.07
N LYS A 18 9.49 -9.29 1.18
CA LYS A 18 9.53 -8.35 2.34
C LYS A 18 10.42 -7.13 2.09
N GLN A 19 11.57 -7.32 1.44
CA GLN A 19 12.50 -6.24 1.11
C GLN A 19 11.88 -5.19 0.18
N LEU A 20 11.10 -5.63 -0.82
CA LEU A 20 10.41 -4.72 -1.75
C LEU A 20 9.31 -3.94 -1.04
N ALA A 21 8.53 -4.62 -0.19
CA ALA A 21 7.49 -3.97 0.60
C ALA A 21 8.09 -2.90 1.53
N ALA A 22 9.22 -3.20 2.19
CA ALA A 22 9.92 -2.24 3.04
C ALA A 22 10.45 -1.02 2.26
N LEU A 23 11.06 -1.23 1.08
CA LEU A 23 11.50 -0.14 0.21
C LEU A 23 10.36 0.77 -0.25
N LYS A 24 9.14 0.22 -0.35
CA LYS A 24 7.93 0.96 -0.72
C LYS A 24 7.16 1.52 0.48
N GLY A 25 7.59 1.24 1.71
CA GLY A 25 6.86 1.61 2.93
C GLY A 25 5.50 0.93 3.05
N TRP A 26 5.35 -0.29 2.52
CA TRP A 26 4.10 -1.03 2.56
C TRP A 26 4.04 -1.89 3.82
N ASP A 27 3.27 -1.42 4.80
CA ASP A 27 3.04 -2.11 6.06
C ASP A 27 1.74 -2.93 6.06
N LYS A 28 1.59 -3.79 7.08
CA LYS A 28 0.39 -4.60 7.27
C LYS A 28 -0.84 -3.68 7.39
N GLY A 29 -1.88 -3.99 6.61
CA GLY A 29 -3.13 -3.22 6.62
C GLY A 29 -3.17 -2.05 5.64
N ILE A 30 -2.12 -1.85 4.83
CA ILE A 30 -2.13 -0.86 3.75
C ILE A 30 -3.12 -1.27 2.65
N THR A 31 -3.87 -0.29 2.14
CA THR A 31 -4.76 -0.50 1.00
C THR A 31 -3.96 -0.36 -0.29
N ILE A 32 -3.92 -1.43 -1.07
CA ILE A 32 -3.33 -1.43 -2.40
C ILE A 32 -4.44 -1.25 -3.43
N THR A 33 -4.25 -0.30 -4.34
CA THR A 33 -5.13 -0.06 -5.48
C THR A 33 -4.53 -0.75 -6.71
N PHE A 34 -5.38 -1.43 -7.47
CA PHE A 34 -5.01 -1.99 -8.76
C PHE A 34 -5.42 -1.04 -9.87
N LYS A 35 -4.50 -0.79 -10.81
CA LYS A 35 -4.77 -0.05 -12.04
C LYS A 35 -4.37 -0.91 -13.23
N GLU A 36 -5.25 -0.99 -14.22
CA GLU A 36 -4.89 -1.55 -15.53
C GLU A 36 -3.83 -0.65 -16.17
N HIS A 37 -2.84 -1.26 -16.82
CA HIS A 37 -1.79 -0.53 -17.55
C HIS A 37 -1.82 -0.92 -19.02
N ASP A 38 -1.65 -2.21 -19.33
CA ASP A 38 -1.87 -2.78 -20.67
C ASP A 38 -2.35 -4.23 -20.58
N LYS A 39 -2.60 -4.88 -21.72
CA LYS A 39 -3.11 -6.27 -21.77
C LYS A 39 -2.23 -7.28 -21.02
N ASN A 40 -0.95 -6.98 -20.83
CA ASN A 40 0.04 -7.89 -20.26
C ASN A 40 0.52 -7.41 -18.88
N SER A 41 0.04 -6.28 -18.37
CA SER A 41 0.53 -5.70 -17.12
C SER A 41 -0.53 -4.94 -16.35
N PHE A 42 -0.36 -4.96 -15.03
CA PHE A 42 -1.11 -4.14 -14.11
C PHE A 42 -0.14 -3.44 -13.16
N VAL A 43 -0.55 -2.27 -12.66
CA VAL A 43 0.21 -1.51 -11.70
C VAL A 43 -0.50 -1.60 -10.34
N ILE A 44 0.29 -1.84 -9.30
CA ILE A 44 -0.17 -1.81 -7.91
C ILE A 44 0.42 -0.59 -7.21
N GLU A 45 -0.44 0.20 -6.57
CA GLU A 45 -0.05 1.40 -5.83
C GLU A 45 -0.65 1.36 -4.44
N ALA A 46 0.13 1.69 -3.42
CA ALA A 46 -0.44 1.89 -2.09
C ALA A 46 -1.15 3.23 -2.02
N ASN A 47 -2.38 3.22 -1.51
CA ASN A 47 -3.00 4.43 -1.00
C ASN A 47 -2.37 4.72 0.37
N THR A 48 -1.29 5.48 0.37
CA THR A 48 -0.86 6.16 1.60
C THR A 48 -1.91 7.24 1.90
N PRO A 49 -2.65 7.15 3.03
CA PRO A 49 -3.41 8.30 3.48
C PRO A 49 -2.40 9.44 3.66
N SER A 50 -2.57 10.54 2.94
CA SER A 50 -1.65 11.67 3.06
C SER A 50 -1.63 12.08 4.54
N GLN A 51 -0.44 12.06 5.15
CA GLN A 51 -0.23 12.58 6.50
C GLN A 51 -0.27 14.13 6.46
N ASN A 52 -1.37 14.70 5.97
CA ASN A 52 -1.63 16.14 5.96
C ASN A 52 -2.93 16.47 6.72
N SER A 53 -3.25 15.71 7.77
CA SER A 53 -4.27 16.10 8.75
C SER A 53 -3.60 16.66 10.00
N LYS A 54 -3.47 17.99 9.99
CA LYS A 54 -3.38 18.91 11.14
C LYS A 54 -2.24 18.66 12.13
N LYS A 55 -1.15 19.39 11.92
CA LYS A 55 -0.32 19.86 13.03
C LYS A 55 -1.22 20.79 13.86
N ASP A 56 -1.76 20.29 14.99
CA ASP A 56 -2.45 21.13 15.97
C ASP A 56 -1.45 22.20 16.43
N GLU A 57 -1.58 23.39 15.86
CA GLU A 57 -0.88 24.58 16.31
C GLU A 57 -1.51 24.95 17.65
N ARG A 58 -0.91 24.47 18.74
CA ARG A 58 -1.27 24.91 20.09
C ARG A 58 -0.87 26.38 20.20
N VAL A 59 -1.83 27.27 19.95
CA VAL A 59 -1.71 28.69 20.24
C VAL A 59 -1.73 28.86 21.75
N TYR A 60 -0.57 29.15 22.34
CA TYR A 60 -0.49 29.60 23.72
C TYR A 60 -0.87 31.08 23.75
N PHE A 61 -1.98 31.40 24.43
CA PHE A 61 -2.25 32.77 24.85
C PHE A 61 -1.46 33.03 26.13
N ASN A 62 -0.44 33.88 26.05
CA ASN A 62 0.16 34.46 27.25
C ASN A 62 -0.77 35.57 27.75
N GLY A 63 -1.36 35.34 28.93
CA GLY A 63 -2.02 36.37 29.72
C GLY A 63 -1.03 37.20 30.53
#